data_AF-A0A951HL71-F1
#
_entry.id   AF-A0A951HL71-F1
#
_cell.length_a   1.000
_cell.length_b   1.000
_cell.length_c   1.000
_cell.angle_alpha   90.00
_cell.angle_beta   90.00
_cell.angle_gamma   90.00
#
_symmetry.space_group_name_H-M   'P 1'
#
loop_
_entity.id
_entity.type
_entity.pdbx_description
1 polymer ?
#
loop_
_entity_poly.entity_id
_entity_poly.type
_entity_poly.pdbx_seq_one_letter_code
_entity_poly.pdbx_strand_id
1 'polypeptide(L)'
;MQIYSSPDSISHREVTLLAVMECGLSICLYIAICLISKSILPILIASALAPLLLLRTKFSTKVAISWWIYTFNTLDRIIGGGPLVVATAPLVYPAGVVIRVAATFYGALRHPIWTIRAMPVNWYRQSLCVDFLAIPEVIPTETRYKQYVPTFVGMLMMIPRLRKDIYTNPLVVMIFYISMSGSIILGYVPSVMLRVSFKATALIYMPFVWIAHATAGPKDQLEFRLSRYVNSEVEKTRRWVSAFVLTVLAAKIAIYEGYVGHDYIVTVIKSEKLAQLVTEKIPLWQVTMVSDATLTYLLFYVSDLLLSRIRSGLSVNRLAIGFVYFLSFFRGASAAITVLFAFMIVIVAIVGLH
;
A
#
# COMPACT_ATOMS: atom_id res chain seq x y z
N MET A 1 5.44 1.52 21.94
CA MET A 1 4.94 0.61 20.88
C MET A 1 4.01 -0.38 21.58
N GLN A 2 2.75 -0.47 21.17
CA GLN A 2 1.78 -1.38 21.81
C GLN A 2 2.00 -2.82 21.31
N ILE A 3 1.64 -3.82 22.12
CA ILE A 3 1.80 -5.24 21.74
C ILE A 3 0.73 -5.63 20.71
N TYR A 4 -0.54 -5.30 20.99
CA TYR A 4 -1.71 -5.60 20.15
C TYR A 4 -2.50 -4.34 19.82
N SER A 5 -3.34 -4.43 18.79
CA SER A 5 -4.14 -3.34 18.27
C SER A 5 -5.50 -3.23 18.97
N SER A 6 -5.77 -2.07 19.55
CA SER A 6 -7.11 -1.68 20.03
C SER A 6 -7.79 -0.75 19.02
N PRO A 7 -9.13 -0.63 19.03
CA PRO A 7 -9.83 0.33 18.15
C PRO A 7 -9.32 1.76 18.32
N ASP A 8 -8.97 2.16 19.55
CA ASP A 8 -8.43 3.48 19.86
C ASP A 8 -7.01 3.64 19.32
N SER A 9 -6.16 2.64 19.51
CA SER A 9 -4.78 2.59 18.97
C SER A 9 -4.76 2.71 17.44
N ILE A 10 -5.66 1.99 16.76
CA ILE A 10 -5.82 2.05 15.30
C ILE A 10 -6.28 3.45 14.86
N SER A 11 -7.11 4.13 15.65
CA SER A 11 -7.60 5.48 15.35
C SER A 11 -6.52 6.55 15.49
N HIS A 12 -5.63 6.39 16.48
CA HIS A 12 -4.46 7.25 16.72
C HIS A 12 -3.25 6.88 15.86
N ARG A 13 -3.33 5.76 15.12
CA ARG A 13 -2.27 5.22 14.25
C ARG A 13 -1.01 4.87 15.05
N GLU A 14 -1.19 4.24 16.20
CA GLU A 14 -0.06 3.73 16.96
C GLU A 14 0.46 2.45 16.31
N VAL A 15 1.78 2.34 16.17
CA VAL A 15 2.42 1.13 15.64
C VAL A 15 2.31 0.01 16.66
N THR A 16 1.88 -1.16 16.20
CA THR A 16 1.78 -2.37 17.01
C THR A 16 2.86 -3.36 16.62
N LEU A 17 3.50 -3.98 17.61
CA LEU A 17 4.57 -4.95 17.38
C LEU A 17 4.04 -6.16 16.59
N LEU A 18 2.83 -6.63 16.95
CA LEU A 18 2.18 -7.75 16.28
C LEU A 18 1.93 -7.47 14.80
N ALA A 19 1.45 -6.28 14.42
CA ALA A 19 1.21 -5.94 13.02
C ALA A 19 2.51 -5.95 12.18
N VAL A 20 3.63 -5.49 12.75
CA VAL A 20 4.95 -5.52 12.11
C VAL A 20 5.43 -6.95 11.90
N MET A 21 5.33 -7.80 12.93
CA MET A 21 5.69 -9.22 12.83
C MET A 21 4.85 -9.95 11.78
N GLU A 22 3.53 -9.74 11.79
CA GLU A 22 2.62 -10.29 10.79
C GLU A 22 2.94 -9.81 9.37
N CYS A 23 3.39 -8.56 9.21
CA CYS A 23 3.81 -8.04 7.92
C CYS A 23 5.02 -8.81 7.41
N GLY A 24 6.05 -9.01 8.25
CA GLY A 24 7.22 -9.83 7.92
C GLY A 24 6.85 -11.28 7.59
N LEU A 25 6.05 -11.92 8.44
CA LEU A 25 5.58 -13.29 8.24
C LEU A 25 4.75 -13.44 6.95
N SER A 26 3.89 -12.47 6.63
CA SER A 26 3.11 -12.48 5.39
C SER A 26 4.01 -12.40 4.15
N ILE A 27 5.07 -11.58 4.20
CA ILE A 27 6.08 -11.50 3.12
C ILE A 27 6.79 -12.85 2.96
N CYS A 28 7.29 -13.42 4.05
CA CYS A 28 7.96 -14.73 4.04
C CYS A 28 7.03 -15.84 3.51
N LEU A 29 5.76 -15.86 3.93
CA LEU A 29 4.76 -16.82 3.48
C LEU A 29 4.55 -16.73 1.95
N TYR A 30 4.40 -15.53 1.40
CA TYR A 30 4.21 -15.37 -0.04
C TYR A 30 5.45 -15.74 -0.84
N ILE A 31 6.65 -15.42 -0.35
CA ILE A 31 7.90 -15.88 -0.96
C ILE A 31 7.96 -17.41 -0.97
N ALA A 32 7.64 -18.06 0.16
CA ALA A 32 7.60 -19.52 0.24
C ALA A 32 6.58 -20.13 -0.73
N ILE A 33 5.36 -19.56 -0.84
CA ILE A 33 4.36 -20.00 -1.82
C ILE A 33 4.87 -19.85 -3.25
N CYS A 34 5.54 -18.74 -3.59
CA CYS A 34 6.12 -18.54 -4.92
C CYS A 34 7.23 -19.55 -5.24
N LEU A 35 8.07 -19.88 -4.26
CA LEU A 35 9.12 -20.90 -4.40
C LEU A 35 8.51 -22.31 -4.60
N ILE A 36 7.54 -22.69 -3.78
CA ILE A 36 6.88 -24.01 -3.86
C ILE A 36 6.09 -24.17 -5.17
N SER A 37 5.34 -23.13 -5.57
CA SER A 37 4.54 -23.15 -6.80
C SER A 37 5.36 -22.91 -8.07
N LYS A 38 6.64 -22.53 -7.95
CA LYS A 38 7.50 -22.07 -9.05
C LYS A 38 6.82 -21.00 -9.91
N SER A 39 6.01 -20.14 -9.29
CA SER A 39 5.19 -19.16 -9.99
C SER A 39 5.10 -17.85 -9.21
N ILE A 40 5.24 -16.73 -9.92
CA ILE A 40 5.06 -15.37 -9.36
C ILE A 40 3.59 -14.96 -9.27
N LEU A 41 2.67 -15.77 -9.81
CA LEU A 41 1.24 -15.46 -9.89
C LEU A 41 0.61 -15.08 -8.53
N PRO A 42 0.90 -15.75 -7.39
CA PRO A 42 0.32 -15.38 -6.10
C PRO A 42 0.67 -13.95 -5.66
N ILE A 43 1.92 -13.52 -5.87
CA ILE A 43 2.35 -12.14 -5.56
C ILE A 43 1.68 -11.15 -6.52
N LEU A 44 1.51 -11.49 -7.80
CA LEU A 44 0.81 -10.64 -8.77
C LEU A 44 -0.67 -10.46 -8.40
N ILE A 45 -1.37 -11.54 -8.04
CA ILE A 45 -2.77 -11.48 -7.59
C ILE A 45 -2.88 -10.64 -6.30
N ALA A 46 -2.02 -10.90 -5.31
CA ALA A 46 -2.00 -10.11 -4.08
C ALA A 46 -1.72 -8.63 -4.36
N SER A 47 -0.81 -8.35 -5.31
CA SER A 47 -0.48 -6.99 -5.72
C SER A 47 -1.68 -6.35 -6.41
N ALA A 48 -2.43 -7.05 -7.27
CA ALA A 48 -3.63 -6.51 -7.91
C ALA A 48 -4.78 -6.23 -6.90
N LEU A 49 -4.87 -6.99 -5.81
CA LEU A 49 -5.92 -6.85 -4.80
C LEU A 49 -5.61 -5.78 -3.73
N ALA A 50 -4.34 -5.58 -3.38
CA ALA A 50 -3.91 -4.63 -2.36
C ALA A 50 -4.39 -3.17 -2.54
N PRO A 51 -4.51 -2.62 -3.78
CA PRO A 51 -5.07 -1.30 -4.04
C PRO A 51 -6.47 -1.11 -3.44
N LEU A 52 -7.27 -2.16 -3.30
CA LEU A 52 -8.60 -2.07 -2.68
C LEU A 52 -8.54 -1.60 -1.22
N LEU A 53 -7.44 -1.88 -0.51
CA LEU A 53 -7.21 -1.36 0.84
C LEU A 53 -6.54 0.02 0.84
N LEU A 54 -5.67 0.29 -0.14
CA LEU A 54 -4.92 1.54 -0.26
C LEU A 54 -5.77 2.72 -0.72
N LEU A 55 -6.67 2.48 -1.68
CA LEU A 55 -7.45 3.52 -2.35
C LEU A 55 -8.67 3.97 -1.54
N ARG A 56 -8.83 3.47 -0.31
CA ARG A 56 -9.96 3.82 0.55
C ARG A 56 -9.91 5.29 0.98
N THR A 57 -10.99 6.02 0.83
CA THR A 57 -11.10 7.40 1.33
C THR A 57 -12.21 7.52 2.38
N LYS A 58 -12.24 8.66 3.09
CA LYS A 58 -13.41 9.01 3.93
C LYS A 58 -14.68 9.10 3.09
N PHE A 59 -14.57 9.56 1.84
CA PHE A 59 -15.69 9.61 0.90
C PHE A 59 -16.18 8.21 0.52
N SER A 60 -15.30 7.31 0.07
CA SER A 60 -15.70 5.94 -0.28
C SER A 60 -16.28 5.18 0.91
N THR A 61 -15.78 5.45 2.12
CA THR A 61 -16.32 4.90 3.37
C THR A 61 -17.76 5.37 3.63
N LYS A 62 -18.04 6.67 3.47
CA LYS A 62 -19.40 7.22 3.61
C LYS A 62 -20.36 6.63 2.57
N VAL A 63 -19.92 6.52 1.32
CA VAL A 63 -20.71 5.90 0.23
C VAL A 63 -21.00 4.44 0.54
N ALA A 64 -20.00 3.67 0.97
CA ALA A 64 -20.17 2.26 1.35
C ALA A 64 -21.20 2.10 2.48
N ILE A 65 -21.15 2.95 3.52
CA ILE A 65 -22.12 2.92 4.62
C ILE A 65 -23.53 3.27 4.14
N SER A 66 -23.67 4.30 3.29
CA SER A 66 -24.97 4.68 2.73
C SER A 66 -25.58 3.56 1.90
N TRP A 67 -24.77 2.93 1.03
CA TRP A 67 -25.22 1.78 0.23
C TRP A 67 -25.55 0.58 1.10
N TRP A 68 -24.76 0.33 2.15
CA TRP A 68 -25.04 -0.73 3.12
C TRP A 68 -26.39 -0.53 3.81
N ILE A 69 -26.65 0.65 4.38
CA ILE A 69 -27.91 0.95 5.06
C ILE A 69 -29.09 0.80 4.10
N TYR A 70 -28.95 1.29 2.87
CA TYR A 70 -29.97 1.13 1.84
C TYR A 70 -30.25 -0.35 1.51
N THR A 71 -29.22 -1.15 1.26
CA THR A 71 -29.34 -2.58 0.96
C THR A 71 -29.95 -3.33 2.13
N PHE A 72 -29.49 -3.06 3.36
CA PHE A 72 -29.98 -3.71 4.56
C PHE A 72 -31.46 -3.39 4.81
N ASN A 73 -31.86 -2.12 4.72
CA ASN A 73 -33.26 -1.72 4.88
C ASN A 73 -34.17 -2.30 3.80
N THR A 74 -33.66 -2.44 2.57
CA THR A 74 -34.42 -3.05 1.47
C THR A 74 -34.63 -4.53 1.72
N LEU A 75 -33.60 -5.24 2.20
CA LEU A 75 -33.69 -6.65 2.57
C LEU A 75 -34.64 -6.87 3.75
N ASP A 76 -34.55 -6.03 4.78
CA ASP A 76 -35.45 -6.08 5.95
C ASP A 76 -36.93 -5.92 5.54
N ARG A 77 -37.22 -4.99 4.62
CA ARG A 77 -38.56 -4.80 4.05
C ARG A 77 -39.04 -5.99 3.22
N ILE A 78 -38.17 -6.60 2.41
CA ILE A 78 -38.55 -7.73 1.54
C ILE A 78 -38.85 -8.98 2.38
N ILE A 79 -38.05 -9.23 3.41
CA ILE A 79 -38.15 -10.46 4.21
C ILE A 79 -39.24 -10.33 5.30
N GLY A 80 -39.68 -9.11 5.61
CA GLY A 80 -40.93 -8.86 6.36
C GLY A 80 -40.83 -8.98 7.88
N GLY A 81 -39.62 -8.88 8.45
CA GLY A 81 -39.39 -9.06 9.88
C GLY A 81 -39.48 -10.53 10.34
N GLY A 82 -39.07 -10.80 11.58
CA GLY A 82 -39.22 -12.12 12.21
C GLY A 82 -38.03 -13.08 12.06
N PRO A 83 -38.21 -14.38 12.40
CA PRO A 83 -37.11 -15.34 12.53
C PRO A 83 -36.40 -15.66 11.21
N LEU A 84 -37.08 -15.53 10.07
CA LEU A 84 -36.45 -15.69 8.74
C LEU A 84 -35.47 -14.57 8.41
N VAL A 85 -35.72 -13.33 8.85
CA VAL A 85 -34.76 -12.22 8.72
C VAL A 85 -33.50 -12.54 9.50
N VAL A 86 -33.64 -13.02 10.74
CA VAL A 86 -32.49 -13.37 11.58
C VAL A 86 -31.69 -14.54 10.97
N ALA A 87 -32.37 -15.52 10.39
CA ALA A 87 -31.73 -16.67 9.75
C ALA A 87 -30.95 -16.27 8.48
N THR A 88 -31.45 -15.31 7.71
CA THR A 88 -30.86 -14.86 6.44
C THR A 88 -29.92 -13.66 6.58
N ALA A 89 -29.95 -12.94 7.71
CA ALA A 89 -29.10 -11.77 7.98
C ALA A 89 -27.59 -12.00 7.73
N PRO A 90 -27.01 -13.18 8.01
CA PRO A 90 -25.61 -13.42 7.65
C PRO A 90 -25.33 -13.29 6.14
N LEU A 91 -26.22 -13.76 5.25
CA LEU A 91 -26.04 -13.69 3.78
C LEU A 91 -25.82 -12.27 3.23
N VAL A 92 -26.04 -11.23 4.03
CA VAL A 92 -25.77 -9.83 3.65
C VAL A 92 -24.27 -9.50 3.71
N TYR A 93 -23.44 -10.27 4.43
CA TYR A 93 -21.99 -10.02 4.56
C TYR A 93 -21.21 -10.06 3.24
N PRO A 94 -21.44 -11.05 2.36
CA PRO A 94 -20.88 -11.04 1.02
C PRO A 94 -21.22 -9.76 0.24
N ALA A 95 -22.45 -9.25 0.39
CA ALA A 95 -22.84 -7.96 -0.21
C ALA A 95 -22.01 -6.80 0.37
N GLY A 96 -21.61 -6.87 1.64
CA GLY A 96 -20.72 -5.90 2.28
C GLY A 96 -19.33 -5.81 1.62
N VAL A 97 -18.74 -6.96 1.27
CA VAL A 97 -17.46 -7.00 0.52
C VAL A 97 -17.64 -6.36 -0.85
N VAL A 98 -18.70 -6.72 -1.58
CA VAL A 98 -19.00 -6.16 -2.91
C VAL A 98 -19.22 -4.64 -2.83
N ILE A 99 -20.04 -4.17 -1.89
CA ILE A 99 -20.30 -2.75 -1.65
C ILE A 99 -19.00 -2.00 -1.35
N ARG A 100 -18.13 -2.56 -0.50
CA ARG A 100 -16.83 -1.96 -0.19
C ARG A 100 -15.97 -1.80 -1.43
N VAL A 101 -15.84 -2.86 -2.24
CA VAL A 101 -15.04 -2.84 -3.46
C VAL A 101 -15.59 -1.80 -4.43
N ALA A 102 -16.90 -1.85 -4.70
CA ALA A 102 -17.58 -0.91 -5.59
C ALA A 102 -17.46 0.54 -5.13
N ALA A 103 -17.69 0.82 -3.83
CA ALA A 103 -17.58 2.17 -3.27
C ALA A 103 -16.14 2.70 -3.31
N THR A 104 -15.15 1.81 -3.14
CA THR A 104 -13.72 2.18 -3.24
C THR A 104 -13.36 2.56 -4.66
N PHE A 105 -13.77 1.77 -5.66
CA PHE A 105 -13.58 2.13 -7.07
C PHE A 105 -14.32 3.41 -7.43
N TYR A 106 -15.58 3.55 -7.01
CA TYR A 106 -16.36 4.76 -7.22
C TYR A 106 -15.67 6.00 -6.65
N GLY A 107 -15.16 5.93 -5.42
CA GLY A 107 -14.40 7.02 -4.79
C GLY A 107 -13.07 7.31 -5.49
N ALA A 108 -12.36 6.27 -5.94
CA ALA A 108 -11.11 6.42 -6.68
C ALA A 108 -11.31 7.13 -8.02
N LEU A 109 -12.36 6.78 -8.77
CA LEU A 109 -12.69 7.38 -10.06
C LEU A 109 -13.21 8.81 -9.91
N ARG A 110 -14.04 9.09 -8.89
CA ARG A 110 -14.65 10.41 -8.71
C ARG A 110 -13.68 11.43 -8.09
N HIS A 111 -12.78 10.98 -7.21
CA HIS A 111 -11.86 11.84 -6.47
C HIS A 111 -10.43 11.27 -6.44
N PRO A 112 -9.75 11.14 -7.59
CA PRO A 112 -8.45 10.48 -7.69
C PRO A 112 -7.37 11.14 -6.82
N ILE A 113 -7.35 12.47 -6.76
CA ILE A 113 -6.36 13.20 -5.95
C ILE A 113 -6.55 12.91 -4.45
N TRP A 114 -7.80 12.87 -3.96
CA TRP A 114 -8.06 12.57 -2.55
C TRP A 114 -7.72 11.12 -2.21
N THR A 115 -7.90 10.22 -3.18
CA THR A 115 -7.51 8.83 -3.07
C THR A 115 -6.01 8.67 -2.96
N ILE A 116 -5.23 9.31 -3.84
CA ILE A 116 -3.76 9.32 -3.76
C ILE A 116 -3.30 9.90 -2.41
N ARG A 117 -3.93 10.98 -1.94
CA ARG A 117 -3.64 11.58 -0.62
C ARG A 117 -3.89 10.63 0.55
N ALA A 118 -4.87 9.74 0.43
CA ALA A 118 -5.22 8.80 1.49
C ALA A 118 -4.27 7.57 1.52
N MET A 119 -3.63 7.23 0.40
CA MET A 119 -2.78 6.03 0.28
C MET A 119 -1.73 5.91 1.38
N PRO A 120 -0.93 6.94 1.74
CA PRO A 120 0.11 6.78 2.76
C PRO A 120 -0.44 6.47 4.14
N VAL A 121 -1.54 7.13 4.49
CA VAL A 121 -2.23 6.93 5.76
C VAL A 121 -2.83 5.52 5.82
N ASN A 122 -3.46 5.08 4.74
CA ASN A 122 -4.03 3.73 4.67
C ASN A 122 -2.96 2.66 4.70
N TRP A 123 -1.86 2.85 3.95
CA TRP A 123 -0.74 1.92 3.96
C TRP A 123 -0.21 1.77 5.37
N TYR A 124 0.15 2.89 6.01
CA TYR A 124 0.68 2.90 7.37
C TYR A 124 -0.27 2.23 8.36
N ARG A 125 -1.57 2.55 8.29
CA ARG A 125 -2.59 1.94 9.14
C ARG A 125 -2.66 0.42 8.93
N GLN A 126 -2.70 -0.05 7.69
CA GLN A 126 -2.93 -1.47 7.37
C GLN A 126 -1.68 -2.33 7.56
N SER A 127 -0.47 -1.80 7.30
CA SER A 127 0.78 -2.56 7.45
C SER A 127 1.30 -2.54 8.89
N LEU A 128 1.20 -1.41 9.59
CA LEU A 128 1.89 -1.19 10.87
C LEU A 128 0.98 -1.06 12.09
N CYS A 129 -0.32 -0.79 11.92
CA CYS A 129 -1.22 -0.55 13.07
C CYS A 129 -2.25 -1.67 13.27
N VAL A 130 -2.76 -2.26 12.18
CA VAL A 130 -3.82 -3.28 12.22
C VAL A 130 -3.21 -4.68 12.23
N ASP A 131 -3.52 -5.46 13.26
CA ASP A 131 -3.10 -6.86 13.37
C ASP A 131 -4.25 -7.85 13.02
N PHE A 132 -4.05 -9.17 13.17
CA PHE A 132 -5.10 -10.17 12.96
C PHE A 132 -6.11 -10.27 14.10
N LEU A 133 -5.80 -9.75 15.29
CA LEU A 133 -6.75 -9.70 16.41
C LEU A 133 -7.81 -8.61 16.18
N ALA A 134 -7.46 -7.55 15.45
CA ALA A 134 -8.45 -6.62 14.92
C ALA A 134 -9.37 -7.34 13.93
N ILE A 135 -10.68 -7.24 14.14
CA ILE A 135 -11.67 -7.88 13.25
C ILE A 135 -11.45 -7.40 11.80
N PRO A 136 -11.39 -8.30 10.82
CA PRO A 136 -11.42 -7.98 9.39
C PRO A 136 -12.63 -7.12 9.07
N GLU A 137 -12.38 -5.84 8.74
CA GLU A 137 -13.43 -4.92 8.33
C GLU A 137 -14.05 -5.43 7.03
N VAL A 138 -15.26 -6.00 7.08
CA VAL A 138 -16.03 -6.37 5.88
C VAL A 138 -16.57 -5.09 5.24
N ILE A 139 -17.10 -4.20 6.09
CA ILE A 139 -17.48 -2.83 5.74
C ILE A 139 -16.47 -1.89 6.40
N PRO A 140 -15.96 -0.88 5.66
CA PRO A 140 -15.05 0.10 6.22
C PRO A 140 -15.60 0.73 7.50
N THR A 141 -14.79 0.78 8.55
CA THR A 141 -15.15 1.42 9.84
C THR A 141 -16.36 0.80 10.56
N GLU A 142 -16.60 -0.50 10.41
CA GLU A 142 -17.66 -1.24 11.14
C GLU A 142 -17.66 -0.98 12.65
N THR A 143 -16.48 -0.82 13.27
CA THR A 143 -16.33 -0.57 14.70
C THR A 143 -16.89 0.78 15.15
N ARG A 144 -17.01 1.75 14.25
CA ARG A 144 -17.58 3.08 14.53
C ARG A 144 -19.09 3.11 14.34
N TYR A 145 -19.63 2.25 13.49
CA TYR A 145 -21.06 2.20 13.14
C TYR A 145 -21.72 0.90 13.60
N LYS A 146 -21.34 0.40 14.79
CA LYS A 146 -21.86 -0.86 15.37
C LYS A 146 -23.39 -0.94 15.45
N GLN A 147 -24.07 0.21 15.46
CA GLN A 147 -25.53 0.30 15.48
C GLN A 147 -26.18 -0.09 14.14
N TYR A 148 -25.48 0.13 13.03
CA TYR A 148 -26.01 -0.06 11.67
C TYR A 148 -25.35 -1.21 10.91
N VAL A 149 -24.17 -1.61 11.35
CA VAL A 149 -23.38 -2.68 10.73
C VAL A 149 -23.26 -3.83 11.71
N PRO A 150 -23.81 -5.01 11.40
CA PRO A 150 -23.60 -6.18 12.23
C PRO A 150 -22.08 -6.46 12.27
N THR A 151 -21.55 -6.64 13.48
CA THR A 151 -20.15 -7.03 13.67
C THR A 151 -20.05 -8.54 13.66
N PHE A 152 -18.92 -9.09 13.22
CA PHE A 152 -18.71 -10.54 13.25
C PHE A 152 -18.89 -11.14 14.65
N VAL A 153 -18.40 -10.44 15.68
CA VAL A 153 -18.61 -10.84 17.07
C VAL A 153 -20.09 -10.77 17.45
N GLY A 154 -20.80 -9.71 17.04
CA GLY A 154 -22.25 -9.59 17.25
C GLY A 154 -23.01 -10.76 16.62
N MET A 155 -22.62 -11.19 15.42
CA MET A 155 -23.18 -12.35 14.73
C MET A 155 -22.91 -13.65 15.49
N LEU A 156 -21.68 -13.88 15.95
CA LEU A 156 -21.36 -15.05 16.80
C LEU A 156 -22.17 -15.06 18.10
N MET A 157 -22.41 -13.91 18.71
CA MET A 157 -23.26 -13.79 19.90
C MET A 157 -24.75 -14.07 19.60
N MET A 158 -25.20 -14.06 18.34
CA MET A 158 -26.56 -14.46 17.98
C MET A 158 -26.76 -15.97 18.05
N ILE A 159 -25.71 -16.78 17.87
CA ILE A 159 -25.78 -18.25 17.89
C ILE A 159 -26.45 -18.79 19.18
N PRO A 160 -26.02 -18.40 20.39
CA PRO A 160 -26.67 -18.88 21.62
C PRO A 160 -28.08 -18.32 21.83
N ARG A 161 -28.42 -17.15 21.27
CA ARG A 161 -29.79 -16.61 21.33
C ARG A 161 -30.74 -17.43 20.47
N LEU A 162 -30.31 -17.72 19.23
CA LEU A 162 -31.03 -18.60 18.33
C LEU A 162 -31.21 -20.00 18.90
N ARG A 163 -30.27 -20.49 19.73
CA ARG A 163 -30.40 -21.79 20.41
C ARG A 163 -31.66 -21.93 21.27
N LYS A 164 -32.22 -20.83 21.77
CA LYS A 164 -33.49 -20.88 22.51
C LYS A 164 -34.70 -20.99 21.58
N ASP A 165 -34.67 -20.32 20.42
CA ASP A 165 -35.72 -20.36 19.40
C ASP A 165 -35.62 -21.59 18.47
N ILE A 166 -34.46 -22.26 18.46
CA ILE A 166 -34.11 -23.47 17.70
C ILE A 166 -35.11 -24.62 17.94
N TYR A 167 -35.74 -24.70 19.12
CA TYR A 167 -36.68 -25.77 19.43
C TYR A 167 -38.01 -25.70 18.66
N THR A 168 -38.32 -24.57 18.01
CA THR A 168 -39.62 -24.36 17.39
C THR A 168 -39.66 -24.68 15.90
N ASN A 169 -38.54 -24.59 15.16
CA ASN A 169 -38.54 -24.87 13.72
C ASN A 169 -37.14 -25.26 13.16
N PRO A 170 -36.86 -26.55 12.88
CA PRO A 170 -35.53 -27.01 12.45
C PRO A 170 -35.08 -26.45 11.10
N LEU A 171 -36.00 -26.07 10.20
CA LEU A 171 -35.65 -25.48 8.91
C LEU A 171 -34.98 -24.12 9.05
N VAL A 172 -35.47 -23.29 9.99
CA VAL A 172 -34.88 -21.95 10.26
C VAL A 172 -33.44 -22.09 10.74
N VAL A 173 -33.17 -23.11 11.55
CA VAL A 173 -31.84 -23.42 12.08
C VAL A 173 -30.89 -23.84 10.97
N MET A 174 -31.33 -24.74 10.09
CA MET A 174 -30.56 -25.17 8.94
C MET A 174 -30.22 -24.00 8.02
N ILE A 175 -31.21 -23.15 7.70
CA ILE A 175 -30.99 -21.94 6.90
C ILE A 175 -29.97 -21.01 7.56
N PHE A 176 -30.08 -20.78 8.87
CA PHE A 176 -29.12 -19.95 9.61
C PHE A 176 -27.69 -20.51 9.53
N TYR A 177 -27.47 -21.82 9.72
CA TYR A 177 -26.13 -22.41 9.62
C TYR A 177 -25.56 -22.34 8.20
N ILE A 178 -26.37 -22.57 7.18
CA ILE A 178 -25.95 -22.44 5.77
C ILE A 178 -25.58 -20.97 5.49
N SER A 179 -26.44 -20.04 5.88
CA SER A 179 -26.26 -18.59 5.78
C SER A 179 -24.97 -18.14 6.49
N MET A 180 -24.77 -18.57 7.73
CA MET A 180 -23.57 -18.30 8.53
C MET A 180 -22.31 -18.83 7.86
N SER A 181 -22.33 -20.08 7.41
CA SER A 181 -21.19 -20.72 6.74
C SER A 181 -20.84 -19.98 5.44
N GLY A 182 -21.84 -19.65 4.64
CA GLY A 182 -21.68 -18.82 3.44
C GLY A 182 -21.08 -17.45 3.77
N SER A 183 -21.46 -16.83 4.88
CA SER A 183 -20.96 -15.52 5.31
C SER A 183 -19.50 -15.56 5.75
N ILE A 184 -19.09 -16.63 6.44
CA ILE A 184 -17.69 -16.86 6.80
C ILE A 184 -16.87 -17.05 5.53
N ILE A 185 -17.31 -17.93 4.63
CA ILE A 185 -16.56 -18.30 3.42
C ILE A 185 -16.50 -17.16 2.41
N LEU A 186 -17.60 -16.44 2.18
CA LEU A 186 -17.69 -15.42 1.13
C LEU A 186 -17.48 -13.99 1.65
N GLY A 187 -17.63 -13.75 2.96
CA GLY A 187 -17.44 -12.43 3.57
C GLY A 187 -16.12 -12.33 4.35
N TYR A 188 -15.97 -13.18 5.36
CA TYR A 188 -14.86 -13.08 6.32
C TYR A 188 -13.53 -13.54 5.72
N VAL A 189 -13.49 -14.73 5.11
CA VAL A 189 -12.26 -15.31 4.52
C VAL A 189 -11.66 -14.38 3.46
N PRO A 190 -12.42 -13.82 2.49
CA PRO A 190 -11.87 -12.86 1.53
C PRO A 190 -11.33 -11.59 2.19
N SER A 191 -11.98 -11.12 3.27
CA SER A 191 -11.52 -9.94 4.01
C SER A 191 -10.19 -10.19 4.73
N VAL A 192 -10.00 -11.39 5.30
CA VAL A 192 -8.72 -11.84 5.87
C VAL A 192 -7.67 -11.98 4.77
N MET A 193 -7.99 -12.68 3.68
CA MET A 193 -7.07 -12.87 2.56
C MET A 193 -6.60 -11.54 1.99
N LEU A 194 -7.51 -10.58 1.78
CA LEU A 194 -7.15 -9.23 1.35
C LEU A 194 -6.16 -8.54 2.30
N ARG A 195 -6.32 -8.70 3.63
CA ARG A 195 -5.39 -8.15 4.62
C ARG A 195 -4.02 -8.82 4.55
N VAL A 196 -3.98 -10.16 4.46
CA VAL A 196 -2.73 -10.93 4.34
C VAL A 196 -2.00 -10.55 3.04
N SER A 197 -2.73 -10.51 1.91
CA SER A 197 -2.22 -10.08 0.61
C SER A 197 -1.68 -8.66 0.64
N PHE A 198 -2.36 -7.74 1.32
CA PHE A 198 -1.89 -6.36 1.49
C PHE A 198 -0.59 -6.30 2.29
N LYS A 199 -0.50 -7.01 3.43
CA LYS A 199 0.72 -7.08 4.25
C LYS A 199 1.89 -7.66 3.46
N ALA A 200 1.66 -8.75 2.73
CA ALA A 200 2.67 -9.38 1.88
C ALA A 200 3.21 -8.45 0.79
N THR A 201 2.38 -7.56 0.26
CA THR A 201 2.74 -6.63 -0.81
C THR A 201 3.07 -5.21 -0.31
N ALA A 202 3.08 -4.99 1.01
CA ALA A 202 3.30 -3.67 1.59
C ALA A 202 4.64 -3.06 1.16
N LEU A 203 5.70 -3.87 1.04
CA LEU A 203 7.01 -3.42 0.55
C LEU A 203 6.97 -2.99 -0.92
N ILE A 204 6.24 -3.70 -1.77
CA ILE A 204 6.07 -3.36 -3.19
C ILE A 204 5.36 -2.00 -3.31
N TYR A 205 4.40 -1.72 -2.43
CA TYR A 205 3.66 -0.47 -2.42
C TYR A 205 4.36 0.70 -1.71
N MET A 206 5.40 0.45 -0.93
CA MET A 206 6.11 1.47 -0.16
C MET A 206 6.62 2.64 -1.03
N PRO A 207 7.20 2.42 -2.23
CA PRO A 207 7.65 3.53 -3.08
C PRO A 207 6.49 4.40 -3.58
N PHE A 208 5.37 3.80 -3.97
CA PHE A 208 4.18 4.54 -4.41
C PHE A 208 3.58 5.37 -3.28
N VAL A 209 3.56 4.81 -2.07
CA VAL A 209 3.13 5.49 -0.86
C VAL A 209 4.03 6.68 -0.55
N TRP A 210 5.34 6.53 -0.71
CA TRP A 210 6.29 7.61 -0.55
C TRP A 210 6.03 8.75 -1.55
N ILE A 211 5.84 8.42 -2.84
CA ILE A 211 5.50 9.40 -3.89
C ILE A 211 4.20 10.13 -3.55
N ALA A 212 3.16 9.37 -3.19
CA ALA A 212 1.86 9.90 -2.84
C ALA A 212 1.95 10.86 -1.65
N HIS A 213 2.75 10.53 -0.64
CA HIS A 213 3.00 11.39 0.51
C HIS A 213 3.76 12.67 0.12
N ALA A 214 4.84 12.55 -0.66
CA ALA A 214 5.63 13.70 -1.09
C ALA A 214 4.82 14.68 -1.95
N THR A 215 4.04 14.15 -2.90
CA THR A 215 3.31 14.92 -3.90
C THR A 215 2.02 15.49 -3.34
N ALA A 216 1.26 14.65 -2.63
CA ALA A 216 -0.11 14.96 -2.26
C ALA A 216 -0.27 15.25 -0.76
N GLY A 217 0.79 15.09 0.04
CA GLY A 217 0.79 15.35 1.48
C GLY A 217 0.29 16.75 1.85
N PRO A 218 0.03 16.99 3.15
CA PRO A 218 -0.49 18.26 3.64
C PRO A 218 0.33 19.42 3.07
N LYS A 219 -0.32 20.55 2.78
CA LYS A 219 0.40 21.80 2.51
C LYS A 219 1.02 22.26 3.84
N ASP A 220 2.03 21.55 4.30
CA ASP A 220 2.92 22.05 5.32
C ASP A 220 3.45 23.40 4.83
N GLN A 221 3.80 24.28 5.75
CA GLN A 221 4.45 25.55 5.42
C GLN A 221 5.59 25.24 4.43
N LEU A 222 5.54 25.84 3.25
CA LEU A 222 6.47 25.60 2.13
C LEU A 222 7.92 25.59 2.61
N GLU A 223 8.24 26.49 3.53
CA GLU A 223 9.53 26.61 4.19
C GLU A 223 9.99 25.31 4.87
N PHE A 224 9.11 24.62 5.62
CA PHE A 224 9.44 23.36 6.27
C PHE A 224 9.82 22.28 5.25
N ARG A 225 9.10 22.21 4.12
CA ARG A 225 9.40 21.26 3.04
C ARG A 225 10.74 21.57 2.38
N LEU A 226 11.00 22.84 2.04
CA LEU A 226 12.26 23.26 1.44
C LEU A 226 13.43 23.02 2.41
N SER A 227 13.26 23.39 3.68
CA SER A 227 14.22 23.12 4.75
C SER A 227 14.51 21.63 4.90
N ARG A 228 13.50 20.76 4.76
CA ARG A 228 13.70 19.31 4.76
C ARG A 228 14.61 18.84 3.61
N TYR A 229 14.44 19.35 2.39
CA TYR A 229 15.32 18.94 1.28
C TYR A 229 16.76 19.40 1.45
N VAL A 230 16.96 20.59 2.02
CA VAL A 230 18.29 21.16 2.23
C VAL A 230 18.99 20.52 3.44
N ASN A 231 18.32 20.51 4.59
CA ASN A 231 18.93 20.26 5.89
C ASN A 231 18.75 18.82 6.43
N SER A 232 17.84 18.02 5.87
CA SER A 232 17.60 16.65 6.38
C SER A 232 18.84 15.76 6.22
N GLU A 233 19.24 15.08 7.29
CA GLU A 233 20.32 14.07 7.27
C GLU A 233 20.03 12.96 6.24
N VAL A 234 18.76 12.56 6.11
CA VAL A 234 18.36 11.55 5.11
C VAL A 234 18.63 12.04 3.69
N GLU A 235 18.40 13.32 3.42
CA GLU A 235 18.67 13.89 2.09
C GLU A 235 20.17 14.14 1.86
N LYS A 236 20.96 14.39 2.92
CA LYS A 236 22.44 14.40 2.82
C LYS A 236 22.98 13.03 2.41
N THR A 237 22.55 11.96 3.08
CA THR A 237 22.91 10.59 2.70
C THR A 237 22.48 10.27 1.28
N ARG A 238 21.26 10.67 0.90
CA ARG A 238 20.76 10.49 -0.47
C ARG A 238 21.64 11.21 -1.50
N ARG A 239 22.05 12.46 -1.25
CA ARG A 239 22.96 13.20 -2.15
C ARG A 239 24.31 12.50 -2.31
N TRP A 240 24.88 11.96 -1.23
CA TRP A 240 26.11 11.17 -1.30
C TRP A 240 25.95 9.92 -2.16
N VAL A 241 24.85 9.16 -1.98
CA VAL A 241 24.53 8.00 -2.82
C VAL A 241 24.31 8.43 -4.28
N SER A 242 23.61 9.54 -4.52
CA SER A 242 23.42 10.08 -5.86
C SER A 242 24.75 10.50 -6.52
N ALA A 243 25.68 11.09 -5.76
CA ALA A 243 27.03 11.42 -6.26
C ALA A 243 27.76 10.15 -6.71
N PHE A 244 27.75 9.13 -5.85
CA PHE A 244 28.37 7.84 -6.14
C PHE A 244 27.79 7.20 -7.40
N VAL A 245 26.47 7.17 -7.54
CA VAL A 245 25.77 6.64 -8.73
C VAL A 245 26.19 7.39 -10.00
N LEU A 246 26.24 8.72 -9.95
CA LEU A 246 26.67 9.53 -11.11
C LEU A 246 28.14 9.28 -11.47
N THR A 247 29.02 9.17 -10.48
CA THR A 247 30.44 8.85 -10.71
C THR A 247 30.63 7.47 -11.32
N VAL A 248 29.92 6.46 -10.82
CA VAL A 248 29.97 5.08 -11.36
C VAL A 248 29.45 5.04 -12.79
N LEU A 249 28.36 5.77 -13.10
CA LEU A 249 27.87 5.86 -14.47
C LEU A 249 28.88 6.58 -15.38
N ALA A 250 29.45 7.70 -14.94
CA ALA A 250 30.44 8.42 -15.73
C ALA A 250 31.65 7.53 -16.05
N ALA A 251 32.12 6.75 -15.09
CA ALA A 251 33.16 5.75 -15.30
C ALA A 251 32.72 4.66 -16.31
N LYS A 252 31.48 4.16 -16.21
CA LYS A 252 30.93 3.19 -17.16
C LYS A 252 30.82 3.76 -18.58
N ILE A 253 30.40 5.02 -18.75
CA ILE A 253 30.35 5.68 -20.05
C ILE A 253 31.75 5.84 -20.62
N ALA A 254 32.74 6.24 -19.80
CA ALA A 254 34.12 6.35 -20.24
C ALA A 254 34.69 5.00 -20.73
N ILE A 255 34.34 3.91 -20.05
CA ILE A 255 34.67 2.55 -20.49
C ILE A 255 33.99 2.21 -21.82
N TYR A 256 32.68 2.51 -21.95
CA TYR A 256 31.89 2.20 -23.14
C TYR A 256 32.38 2.93 -24.39
N GLU A 257 32.79 4.19 -24.25
CA GLU A 257 33.40 5.00 -25.33
C GLU A 257 34.84 4.57 -25.67
N GLY A 258 35.39 3.57 -24.98
CA GLY A 258 36.70 3.01 -25.28
C GLY A 258 37.89 3.81 -24.72
N TYR A 259 37.66 4.75 -23.80
CA TYR A 259 38.77 5.43 -23.11
C TYR A 259 39.61 4.47 -22.24
N VAL A 260 39.03 3.32 -21.87
CA VAL A 260 39.70 2.24 -21.14
C VAL A 260 39.59 0.95 -21.94
N GLY A 261 40.72 0.36 -22.32
CA GLY A 261 40.75 -0.90 -23.07
C GLY A 261 40.17 -2.07 -22.28
N HIS A 262 39.47 -2.98 -22.97
CA HIS A 262 38.82 -4.14 -22.36
C HIS A 262 39.81 -5.01 -21.55
N ASP A 263 41.02 -5.21 -22.08
CA ASP A 263 42.08 -5.99 -21.42
C ASP A 263 42.45 -5.42 -20.04
N TYR A 264 42.52 -4.10 -19.93
CA TYR A 264 42.79 -3.44 -18.66
C TYR A 264 41.69 -3.72 -17.64
N ILE A 265 40.42 -3.68 -18.05
CA ILE A 265 39.28 -3.96 -17.17
C ILE A 265 39.31 -5.41 -16.69
N VAL A 266 39.61 -6.36 -17.57
CA VAL A 266 39.75 -7.78 -17.21
C VAL A 266 40.89 -7.96 -16.19
N THR A 267 42.01 -7.25 -16.35
CA THR A 267 43.13 -7.32 -15.40
C THR A 267 42.77 -6.76 -14.01
N VAL A 268 41.98 -5.69 -13.94
CA VAL A 268 41.59 -5.04 -12.68
C VAL A 268 40.49 -5.84 -11.96
N ILE A 269 39.45 -6.25 -12.68
CA ILE A 269 38.29 -6.95 -12.09
C ILE A 269 38.59 -8.43 -11.83
N LYS A 270 39.56 -9.02 -12.55
CA LYS A 270 39.92 -10.44 -12.49
C LYS A 270 38.75 -11.39 -12.81
N SER A 271 37.74 -10.91 -13.54
CA SER A 271 36.58 -11.70 -13.97
C SER A 271 36.05 -11.21 -15.32
N GLU A 272 36.10 -12.10 -16.30
CA GLU A 272 35.64 -11.82 -17.67
C GLU A 272 34.12 -11.57 -17.71
N LYS A 273 33.32 -12.34 -16.94
CA LYS A 273 31.86 -12.15 -16.85
C LYS A 273 31.48 -10.77 -16.31
N LEU A 274 32.20 -10.29 -15.29
CA LEU A 274 31.95 -8.95 -14.75
C LEU A 274 32.45 -7.86 -15.69
N ALA A 275 33.58 -8.06 -16.37
CA ALA A 275 34.06 -7.14 -17.40
C ALA A 275 33.03 -7.00 -18.53
N GLN A 276 32.45 -8.11 -18.99
CA GLN A 276 31.37 -8.13 -19.99
C GLN A 276 30.15 -7.34 -19.50
N LEU A 277 29.68 -7.59 -18.26
CA LEU A 277 28.54 -6.87 -17.67
C LEU A 277 28.77 -5.35 -17.57
N VAL A 278 30.02 -4.92 -17.33
CA VAL A 278 30.39 -3.51 -17.30
C VAL A 278 30.40 -2.90 -18.70
N THR A 279 30.82 -3.64 -19.71
CA THR A 279 30.85 -3.18 -21.12
C THR A 279 29.51 -3.28 -21.84
N GLU A 280 28.56 -4.06 -21.32
CA GLU A 280 27.23 -4.21 -21.91
C GLU A 280 26.44 -2.89 -21.92
N LYS A 281 25.57 -2.78 -22.94
CA LYS A 281 24.65 -1.65 -23.15
C LYS A 281 23.97 -1.25 -21.85
N ILE A 282 23.91 0.05 -21.57
CA ILE A 282 23.30 0.61 -20.35
C ILE A 282 21.83 0.16 -20.25
N PRO A 283 21.46 -0.70 -19.30
CA PRO A 283 20.08 -1.14 -19.12
C PRO A 283 19.20 0.02 -18.62
N LEU A 284 17.90 -0.06 -18.91
CA LEU A 284 16.94 0.99 -18.56
C LEU A 284 16.92 1.35 -17.06
N TRP A 285 17.16 0.39 -16.17
CA TRP A 285 17.20 0.65 -14.73
C TRP A 285 18.39 1.53 -14.30
N GLN A 286 19.51 1.49 -15.03
CA GLN A 286 20.62 2.41 -14.78
C GLN A 286 20.23 3.84 -15.20
N VAL A 287 19.50 3.99 -16.30
CA VAL A 287 18.98 5.29 -16.75
C VAL A 287 18.03 5.89 -15.70
N THR A 288 17.17 5.10 -15.08
CA THR A 288 16.26 5.60 -14.03
C THR A 288 17.00 5.98 -12.75
N MET A 289 18.04 5.25 -12.36
CA MET A 289 18.92 5.63 -11.24
C MET A 289 19.62 6.97 -11.48
N VAL A 290 20.11 7.20 -12.69
CA VAL A 290 20.78 8.45 -13.09
C VAL A 290 19.81 9.61 -13.13
N SER A 291 18.60 9.38 -13.63
CA SER A 291 17.51 10.35 -13.58
C SER A 291 17.19 10.73 -12.13
N ASP A 292 17.04 9.76 -11.22
CA ASP A 292 16.79 10.03 -9.80
C ASP A 292 17.94 10.81 -9.13
N ALA A 293 19.18 10.43 -9.42
CA ALA A 293 20.36 11.10 -8.88
C ALA A 293 20.45 12.57 -9.36
N THR A 294 20.20 12.80 -10.65
CA THR A 294 20.20 14.15 -11.23
C THR A 294 19.07 15.00 -10.66
N LEU A 295 17.86 14.44 -10.57
CA LEU A 295 16.70 15.12 -9.97
C LEU A 295 16.91 15.41 -8.47
N THR A 296 17.66 14.58 -7.76
CA THR A 296 18.01 14.82 -6.35
C THR A 296 18.86 16.08 -6.19
N TYR A 297 19.89 16.26 -7.03
CA TYR A 297 20.72 17.48 -7.02
C TYR A 297 19.94 18.70 -7.49
N LEU A 298 19.17 18.57 -8.58
CA LEU A 298 18.35 19.67 -9.09
C LEU A 298 17.34 20.15 -8.03
N LEU A 299 16.66 19.22 -7.36
CA LEU A 299 15.73 19.54 -6.26
C LEU A 299 16.44 20.20 -5.09
N PHE A 300 17.66 19.76 -4.74
CA PHE A 300 18.47 20.38 -3.69
C PHE A 300 18.80 21.85 -4.03
N TYR A 301 19.38 22.13 -5.20
CA TYR A 301 19.77 23.48 -5.60
C TYR A 301 18.56 24.42 -5.70
N VAL A 302 17.47 23.96 -6.33
CA VAL A 302 16.24 24.76 -6.43
C VAL A 302 15.66 25.03 -5.04
N SER A 303 15.66 24.03 -4.15
CA SER A 303 15.12 24.20 -2.80
C SER A 303 15.95 25.17 -1.96
N ASP A 304 17.28 25.12 -2.08
CA ASP A 304 18.20 26.02 -1.37
C ASP A 304 18.03 27.48 -1.83
N LEU A 305 17.97 27.71 -3.14
CA LEU A 305 17.70 29.03 -3.72
C LEU A 305 16.36 29.60 -3.25
N LEU A 306 15.31 28.80 -3.25
CA LEU A 306 13.98 29.24 -2.79
C LEU A 306 13.92 29.46 -1.28
N LEU A 307 14.60 28.63 -0.49
CA LEU A 307 14.68 28.79 0.96
C LEU A 307 15.42 30.07 1.33
N SER A 308 16.54 30.37 0.67
CA SER A 308 17.29 31.62 0.84
C SER A 308 16.43 32.85 0.51
N ARG A 309 15.65 32.78 -0.57
CA ARG A 309 14.72 33.86 -0.97
C ARG A 309 13.62 34.09 0.06
N ILE A 310 13.00 33.03 0.59
CA ILE A 310 11.97 33.12 1.65
C ILE A 310 12.56 33.75 2.92
N ARG A 311 13.75 33.31 3.34
CA ARG A 311 14.45 33.84 4.53
C ARG A 311 14.82 35.32 4.39
N SER A 312 15.03 35.78 3.15
CA SER A 312 15.29 37.19 2.84
C SER A 312 14.01 38.05 2.79
N GLY A 313 12.83 37.49 3.11
CA GLY A 313 11.55 38.20 3.07
C GLY A 313 11.00 38.42 1.65
N LEU A 314 11.62 37.83 0.63
CA LEU A 314 11.19 37.99 -0.76
C LEU A 314 10.06 37.01 -1.09
N SER A 315 9.01 37.50 -1.74
CA SER A 315 7.92 36.64 -2.22
C SER A 315 8.42 35.63 -3.25
N VAL A 316 8.02 34.37 -3.10
CA VAL A 316 8.33 33.30 -4.06
C VAL A 316 7.22 33.18 -5.10
N ASN A 317 7.61 33.08 -6.38
CA ASN A 317 6.67 32.89 -7.48
C ASN A 317 5.97 31.52 -7.36
N ARG A 318 4.65 31.49 -7.56
CA ARG A 318 3.83 30.27 -7.60
C ARG A 318 4.34 29.24 -8.61
N LEU A 319 4.93 29.69 -9.73
CA LEU A 319 5.55 28.79 -10.72
C LEU A 319 6.75 28.04 -10.14
N ALA A 320 7.61 28.69 -9.36
CA ALA A 320 8.76 28.05 -8.75
C ALA A 320 8.34 26.99 -7.71
N ILE A 321 7.28 27.28 -6.96
CA ILE A 321 6.65 26.30 -6.05
C ILE A 321 6.12 25.10 -6.84
N GLY A 322 5.41 25.35 -7.94
CA GLY A 322 4.93 24.31 -8.87
C GLY A 322 6.07 23.45 -9.41
N PHE A 323 7.21 24.07 -9.75
CA PHE A 323 8.40 23.38 -10.24
C PHE A 323 9.03 22.47 -9.18
N VAL A 324 9.10 22.89 -7.91
CA VAL A 324 9.56 22.02 -6.80
C VAL A 324 8.65 20.80 -6.64
N TYR A 325 7.33 21.00 -6.69
CA TYR A 325 6.39 19.88 -6.63
C TYR A 325 6.55 18.92 -7.81
N PHE A 326 6.72 19.46 -9.01
CA PHE A 326 7.00 18.70 -10.22
C PHE A 326 8.29 17.87 -10.06
N LEU A 327 9.40 18.51 -9.70
CA LEU A 327 10.68 17.82 -9.48
C LEU A 327 10.58 16.74 -8.40
N SER A 328 9.92 17.03 -7.28
CA SER A 328 9.73 16.04 -6.22
C SER A 328 8.88 14.85 -6.67
N PHE A 329 7.88 15.07 -7.53
CA PHE A 329 7.06 13.99 -8.08
C PHE A 329 7.89 13.11 -9.02
N PHE A 330 8.60 13.70 -9.99
CA PHE A 330 9.44 12.96 -10.93
C PHE A 330 10.56 12.21 -10.23
N ARG A 331 11.22 12.83 -9.24
CA ARG A 331 12.23 12.16 -8.41
C ARG A 331 11.63 10.96 -7.68
N GLY A 332 10.46 11.15 -7.06
CA GLY A 332 9.75 10.06 -6.42
C GLY A 332 9.44 8.91 -7.39
N ALA A 333 8.91 9.24 -8.57
CA ALA A 333 8.57 8.27 -9.60
C ALA A 333 9.80 7.49 -10.09
N SER A 334 10.91 8.17 -10.40
CA SER A 334 12.18 7.53 -10.79
C SER A 334 12.68 6.59 -9.69
N ALA A 335 12.69 7.02 -8.42
CA ALA A 335 13.07 6.17 -7.30
C ALA A 335 12.18 4.93 -7.17
N ALA A 336 10.87 5.05 -7.35
CA ALA A 336 9.97 3.90 -7.31
C ALA A 336 10.24 2.92 -8.45
N ILE A 337 10.46 3.41 -9.67
CA ILE A 337 10.81 2.57 -10.82
C ILE A 337 12.13 1.84 -10.56
N THR A 338 13.13 2.53 -10.01
CA THR A 338 14.41 1.90 -9.61
C THR A 338 14.21 0.78 -8.58
N VAL A 339 13.41 1.01 -7.54
CA VAL A 339 13.12 -0.01 -6.52
C VAL A 339 12.38 -1.20 -7.14
N LEU A 340 11.43 -0.96 -8.05
CA LEU A 340 10.72 -2.02 -8.76
C LEU A 340 11.67 -2.85 -9.64
N PHE A 341 12.59 -2.19 -10.36
CA PHE A 341 13.61 -2.91 -11.14
C PHE A 341 14.52 -3.75 -10.24
N ALA A 342 14.98 -3.21 -9.11
CA ALA A 342 15.78 -3.96 -8.16
C ALA A 342 15.02 -5.20 -7.64
N PHE A 343 13.74 -5.03 -7.31
CA PHE A 343 12.87 -6.13 -6.86
C PHE A 343 12.68 -7.18 -7.95
N MET A 344 12.45 -6.76 -9.20
CA MET A 344 12.34 -7.67 -10.35
C MET A 344 13.64 -8.44 -10.60
N ILE A 345 14.79 -7.79 -10.52
CA ILE A 345 16.10 -8.44 -10.66
C ILE A 345 16.29 -9.50 -9.58
N VAL A 346 15.95 -9.19 -8.33
CA VAL A 346 16.02 -10.15 -7.21
C VAL A 346 15.07 -11.33 -7.43
N ILE A 347 13.82 -11.08 -7.85
CA ILE A 347 12.86 -12.15 -8.16
C ILE A 347 13.37 -13.04 -9.29
N VAL A 348 13.84 -12.44 -10.39
CA VAL A 348 14.35 -13.20 -11.54
C VAL A 348 15.57 -14.02 -11.15
N ALA A 349 16.47 -13.46 -10.32
CA ALA A 349 17.62 -14.19 -9.80
C ALA A 349 17.19 -15.39 -8.94
N ILE A 350 16.20 -15.21 -8.05
CA ILE A 350 15.70 -16.29 -7.18
C ILE A 350 15.00 -17.38 -7.99
N VAL A 351 14.16 -17.00 -8.97
CA VAL A 351 13.39 -17.96 -9.78
C VAL A 351 14.29 -18.66 -10.80
N GLY A 352 15.25 -17.95 -11.41
CA GLY A 352 16.13 -18.48 -12.45
C GLY A 352 17.31 -19.31 -11.94
N LEU A 353 17.52 -19.41 -10.63
CA LEU A 353 18.52 -20.28 -10.00
C LEU A 353 18.06 -21.76 -9.89
N HIS A 354 16.83 -22.06 -10.31
CA HIS A 354 16.22 -23.39 -10.30
C HIS A 354 15.66 -23.75 -11.69
#